data_AF-A0A1I0RXI9-F1
#
_entry.id   AF-A0A1I0RXI9-F1
#
_cell.length_a   1.000
_cell.length_b   1.000
_cell.length_c   1.000
_cell.angle_alpha   90.00
_cell.angle_beta   90.00
_cell.angle_gamma   90.00
#
_symmetry.space_group_name_H-M   'P 1'
#
loop_
_entity.id
_entity.type
_entity.pdbx_description
1 polymer ?
#
loop_
_entity_poly.entity_id
_entity_poly.type
_entity_poly.pdbx_seq_one_letter_code
_entity_poly.pdbx_strand_id
1 'polypeptide(L)'
;MNKYEILINALKVVHVQFDQGLTDKEIEQIENTYGIQFPKSLREMYQIALPISGSFYNWRDFHENNIRNIQGMLNWPLEGVLFDIVENDFWDNNWGEKPIDLLDAKHK
;
A
#
# COMPACT_ATOMS: atom_id res chain seq x y z
N MET A 1 15.04 -16.34 17.93
CA MET A 1 14.86 -14.99 17.37
C MET A 1 13.74 -15.07 16.36
N ASN A 2 12.71 -14.25 16.49
CA ASN A 2 11.57 -14.21 15.57
C ASN A 2 12.06 -13.81 14.16
N LYS A 3 11.49 -14.38 13.08
CA LYS A 3 11.84 -14.03 11.70
C LYS A 3 11.78 -12.52 11.43
N TYR A 4 10.84 -11.82 12.08
CA TYR A 4 10.71 -10.37 11.95
C TYR A 4 11.81 -9.62 12.69
N GLU A 5 12.28 -10.11 13.84
CA GLU A 5 13.42 -9.50 14.55
C GLU A 5 14.69 -9.57 13.72
N ILE A 6 14.93 -10.69 13.02
CA ILE A 6 16.07 -10.84 12.10
C ILE A 6 15.99 -9.81 10.98
N LEU A 7 14.82 -9.67 10.35
CA LEU A 7 14.59 -8.68 9.29
C LEU A 7 14.78 -7.24 9.79
N ILE A 8 14.19 -6.88 10.93
CA ILE A 8 14.29 -5.55 11.52
C ILE A 8 15.76 -5.23 11.84
N ASN A 9 16.51 -6.18 12.40
CA ASN A 9 17.93 -5.98 12.69
C ASN A 9 18.75 -5.80 11.40
N ALA A 10 18.48 -6.58 10.36
CA ALA A 10 19.13 -6.40 9.06
C ALA A 10 18.83 -5.02 8.44
N LEU A 11 17.58 -4.54 8.56
CA LEU A 11 17.19 -3.21 8.07
C LEU A 11 17.85 -2.08 8.87
N LYS A 12 18.01 -2.24 10.19
CA LYS A 12 18.75 -1.29 11.03
C LYS A 12 20.22 -1.18 10.64
N VAL A 13 20.86 -2.28 10.24
CA VAL A 13 22.26 -2.30 9.76
C VAL A 13 22.43 -1.43 8.52
N VAL A 14 21.43 -1.39 7.63
CA VAL A 14 21.40 -0.50 6.46
C VAL A 14 20.74 0.86 6.73
N HIS A 15 20.73 1.29 7.99
CA HIS A 15 20.26 2.61 8.45
C HIS A 15 18.77 2.91 8.29
N VAL A 16 17.91 1.89 8.15
CA VAL A 16 16.46 2.09 8.31
C VAL A 16 16.16 2.40 9.76
N GLN A 17 15.48 3.53 9.96
CA GLN A 17 15.03 3.99 11.27
C GLN A 17 13.68 3.37 11.61
N PHE A 18 13.51 3.02 12.87
CA PHE A 18 12.28 2.44 13.40
C PHE A 18 11.84 3.18 14.65
N ASP A 19 10.52 3.31 14.80
CA ASP A 19 9.84 3.72 16.02
C ASP A 19 9.19 2.50 16.69
N GLN A 20 8.57 2.71 17.85
CA GLN A 20 7.75 1.70 18.51
C GLN A 20 6.70 1.15 17.53
N GLY A 21 6.51 -0.17 17.57
CA GLY A 21 5.51 -0.84 16.74
C GLY A 21 4.10 -0.30 16.95
N LEU A 22 3.26 -0.49 15.94
CA LEU A 22 1.86 -0.06 15.94
C LEU A 22 1.04 -0.89 16.93
N THR A 23 0.15 -0.22 17.65
CA THR A 23 -0.90 -0.87 18.43
C THR A 23 -2.04 -1.34 17.54
N ASP A 24 -2.89 -2.26 18.03
CA ASP A 24 -4.09 -2.68 17.30
C ASP A 24 -5.02 -1.50 16.95
N LYS A 25 -5.12 -0.51 17.84
CA LYS A 25 -5.92 0.71 17.62
C LYS A 25 -5.36 1.58 16.49
N GLU A 26 -4.04 1.74 16.45
CA GLU A 26 -3.40 2.49 15.35
C GLU A 26 -3.59 1.75 14.02
N ILE A 27 -3.45 0.42 14.00
CA ILE A 27 -3.72 -0.39 12.81
C ILE A 27 -5.17 -0.17 12.32
N GLU A 28 -6.15 -0.28 13.21
CA GLU A 28 -7.56 -0.05 12.87
C GLU A 28 -7.80 1.37 12.33
N GLN A 29 -7.20 2.39 12.95
CA GLN A 29 -7.32 3.77 12.49
C GLN A 29 -6.72 3.95 11.10
N ILE A 30 -5.55 3.36 10.82
CA ILE A 30 -4.89 3.42 9.52
C ILE A 30 -5.76 2.72 8.47
N GLU A 31 -6.15 1.48 8.71
CA GLU A 31 -6.97 0.68 7.78
C GLU A 31 -8.28 1.40 7.43
N ASN A 32 -8.96 1.99 8.42
CA ASN A 32 -10.18 2.78 8.20
C ASN A 32 -9.92 4.08 7.44
N THR A 33 -8.82 4.78 7.73
CA THR A 33 -8.48 6.07 7.07
C THR A 33 -8.20 5.88 5.58
N TYR A 34 -7.51 4.81 5.22
CA TYR A 34 -7.07 4.56 3.85
C TYR A 34 -7.93 3.53 3.11
N GLY A 35 -8.89 2.88 3.77
CA GLY A 35 -9.74 1.85 3.16
C GLY A 35 -8.98 0.59 2.74
N ILE A 36 -7.91 0.26 3.47
CA ILE A 36 -7.04 -0.90 3.18
C ILE A 36 -7.10 -1.92 4.30
N GLN A 37 -6.56 -3.11 4.03
CA GLN A 37 -6.20 -4.07 5.07
C GLN A 37 -4.72 -4.43 4.92
N PHE A 38 -3.98 -4.37 6.02
CA PHE A 38 -2.61 -4.82 6.00
C PHE A 38 -2.55 -6.33 5.82
N PRO A 39 -1.70 -6.84 4.90
CA PRO A 39 -1.39 -8.26 4.88
C PRO A 39 -0.90 -8.72 6.25
N LYS A 40 -1.33 -9.91 6.69
CA LYS A 40 -1.02 -10.43 8.03
C LYS A 40 0.46 -10.32 8.39
N SER A 41 1.35 -10.65 7.46
CA SER A 41 2.81 -10.57 7.67
C SER A 41 3.32 -9.15 7.88
N LEU A 42 2.76 -8.17 7.17
CA LEU A 42 3.14 -6.78 7.29
C LEU A 42 2.60 -6.17 8.60
N ARG A 43 1.37 -6.51 8.97
CA ARG A 43 0.81 -6.17 10.29
C ARG A 43 1.71 -6.70 11.40
N GLU A 44 2.02 -8.00 11.40
CA GLU A 44 2.89 -8.61 12.42
C GLU A 44 4.25 -7.90 12.52
N MET A 45 4.85 -7.52 11.39
CA MET A 45 6.11 -6.76 11.38
C MET A 45 5.94 -5.36 11.99
N TYR A 46 4.94 -4.59 11.53
CA TYR A 46 4.72 -3.22 11.99
C TYR A 46 4.31 -3.13 13.46
N GLN A 47 3.68 -4.17 14.01
CA GLN A 47 3.40 -4.24 15.45
C GLN A 47 4.65 -4.49 16.29
N ILE A 48 5.72 -5.04 15.71
CA ILE A 48 7.02 -5.20 16.41
C ILE A 48 7.81 -3.90 16.35
N ALA A 49 7.96 -3.31 15.16
CA ALA A 49 8.64 -2.03 14.97
C ALA A 49 8.15 -1.35 13.69
N LEU A 50 7.83 -0.06 13.78
CA LEU A 50 7.33 0.72 12.65
C LEU A 50 8.51 1.39 11.92
N PRO A 51 8.80 1.08 10.64
CA PRO A 51 9.82 1.82 9.90
C PRO A 51 9.37 3.25 9.63
N ILE A 52 10.25 4.22 9.83
CA ILE A 52 9.96 5.67 9.73
C ILE A 52 10.93 6.45 8.83
N SER A 53 11.85 5.76 8.14
CA SER A 53 12.71 6.41 7.15
C SER A 53 11.91 6.92 5.94
N GLY A 54 12.44 7.91 5.21
CA GLY A 54 11.68 8.64 4.17
C GLY A 54 11.15 7.82 2.98
N SER A 55 11.60 6.58 2.79
CA SER A 55 11.03 5.66 1.78
C SER A 55 9.81 4.87 2.28
N PHE A 56 9.38 5.08 3.53
CA PHE A 56 8.22 4.44 4.14
C PHE A 56 7.11 5.46 4.38
N TYR A 57 5.87 4.99 4.37
CA TYR A 57 4.71 5.82 4.68
C TYR A 57 4.72 6.25 6.15
N ASN A 58 4.45 7.54 6.39
CA ASN A 58 4.30 8.06 7.73
C ASN A 58 2.90 7.75 8.27
N TRP A 59 2.71 6.49 8.70
CA TRP A 59 1.41 5.97 9.11
C TRP A 59 0.77 6.67 10.32
N ARG A 60 1.57 7.33 11.16
CA ARG A 60 1.10 8.06 12.35
C ARG A 60 0.70 9.51 12.07
N ASP A 61 0.99 10.01 10.87
CA ASP A 61 0.65 11.37 10.48
C ASP A 61 -0.71 11.41 9.77
N PHE A 62 -1.72 11.95 10.44
CA PHE A 62 -3.07 12.09 9.91
C PHE A 62 -3.39 13.51 9.44
N HIS A 63 -2.37 14.35 9.20
CA HIS A 63 -2.61 15.64 8.56
C HIS A 63 -3.05 15.42 7.10
N GLU A 64 -3.94 16.29 6.62
CA GLU A 64 -4.58 16.18 5.30
C GLU A 64 -3.58 15.97 4.15
N ASN A 65 -2.43 16.63 4.21
CA ASN A 65 -1.38 16.50 3.19
C ASN A 65 -0.77 15.09 3.16
N ASN A 66 -0.47 14.51 4.32
CA ASN A 66 0.07 13.15 4.38
C ASN A 66 -0.97 12.12 3.93
N ILE A 67 -2.22 12.28 4.39
CA ILE A 67 -3.33 11.41 3.98
C ILE A 67 -3.49 11.42 2.45
N ARG A 68 -3.56 12.62 1.83
CA ARG A 68 -3.68 12.75 0.37
C ARG A 68 -2.50 12.10 -0.37
N ASN A 69 -1.28 12.29 0.13
CA ASN A 69 -0.09 11.70 -0.49
C ASN A 69 -0.14 10.17 -0.46
N ILE A 70 -0.45 9.57 0.70
CA ILE A 70 -0.55 8.12 0.84
C ILE A 70 -1.69 7.57 -0.02
N GLN A 71 -2.86 8.22 -0.02
CA GLN A 71 -3.98 7.82 -0.88
C GLN A 71 -3.60 7.85 -2.36
N GLY A 72 -2.91 8.89 -2.81
CA GLY A 72 -2.39 8.96 -4.19
C GLY A 72 -1.44 7.81 -4.51
N MET A 73 -0.49 7.51 -3.61
CA MET A 73 0.46 6.41 -3.81
C MET A 73 -0.22 5.03 -3.81
N LEU A 74 -1.26 4.83 -3.00
CA LEU A 74 -2.06 3.60 -2.97
C LEU A 74 -2.91 3.44 -4.24
N ASN A 75 -3.41 4.53 -4.81
CA ASN A 75 -4.20 4.53 -6.04
C ASN A 75 -3.35 4.46 -7.32
N TRP A 76 -2.08 4.87 -7.24
CA TRP A 76 -1.20 4.98 -8.40
C TRP A 76 -1.12 3.72 -9.29
N PRO A 77 -1.05 2.48 -8.75
CA PRO A 77 -1.07 1.29 -9.59
C PRO A 77 -2.35 1.13 -10.41
N LEU A 78 -3.52 1.47 -9.85
CA LEU A 78 -4.78 1.43 -10.56
C LEU A 78 -4.83 2.51 -11.63
N GLU A 79 -4.43 3.73 -11.29
CA GLU A 79 -4.37 4.84 -12.23
C GLU A 79 -3.43 4.53 -13.42
N GLY A 80 -2.29 3.91 -13.16
CA GLY A 80 -1.35 3.49 -14.21
C GLY A 80 -1.96 2.47 -15.18
N VAL A 81 -2.63 1.44 -14.66
CA VAL A 81 -3.30 0.44 -15.52
C VAL A 81 -4.42 1.09 -16.34
N LEU A 82 -5.25 1.94 -15.72
CA LEU A 82 -6.33 2.63 -16.42
C LEU A 82 -5.79 3.55 -17.51
N PHE A 83 -4.71 4.27 -17.22
CA PHE A 83 -4.02 5.11 -18.18
C PHE A 83 -3.53 4.29 -19.38
N ASP A 84 -2.87 3.15 -19.14
CA ASP A 84 -2.37 2.28 -20.21
C ASP A 84 -3.48 1.72 -21.08
N ILE A 85 -4.64 1.36 -20.49
CA ILE A 85 -5.81 0.87 -21.25
C ILE A 85 -6.33 1.93 -22.23
N VAL A 86 -6.37 3.19 -21.79
CA VAL A 86 -6.95 4.31 -22.55
C VAL A 86 -5.96 4.88 -23.56
N GLU A 87 -4.71 5.11 -23.15
CA GLU A 87 -3.74 5.88 -23.94
C GLU A 87 -2.75 4.99 -24.71
N ASN A 88 -2.49 3.78 -24.21
CA ASN A 88 -1.44 2.90 -24.76
C ASN A 88 -1.98 1.59 -25.38
N ASP A 89 -3.30 1.51 -25.59
CA ASP A 89 -4.01 0.32 -26.09
C ASP A 89 -3.68 -0.97 -25.32
N PHE A 90 -3.36 -0.84 -24.04
CA PHE A 90 -3.07 -2.00 -23.20
C PHE A 90 -4.33 -2.82 -22.94
N TRP A 91 -4.19 -4.14 -23.05
CA TRP A 91 -5.20 -5.11 -22.61
C TRP A 91 -4.54 -6.47 -22.38
N ASP A 92 -4.64 -7.00 -21.17
CA ASP A 92 -4.11 -8.34 -20.88
C ASP A 92 -5.03 -9.41 -21.47
N ASN A 93 -4.48 -10.32 -22.28
CA ASN A 93 -5.26 -11.39 -22.91
C ASN A 93 -5.95 -12.32 -21.91
N ASN A 94 -5.47 -12.40 -20.66
CA ASN A 94 -6.11 -13.19 -19.61
C ASN A 94 -7.39 -12.54 -19.05
N TRP A 95 -7.66 -11.27 -19.36
CA TRP A 95 -8.89 -10.58 -18.99
C TRP A 95 -10.06 -10.90 -19.95
N GLY A 96 -9.81 -11.65 -21.02
CA GLY A 96 -10.78 -11.95 -22.07
C GLY A 96 -10.74 -10.90 -23.19
N GLU A 97 -11.78 -10.84 -24.00
CA GLU A 97 -11.86 -9.85 -25.08
C GLU A 97 -12.06 -8.43 -24.55
N LYS A 98 -11.27 -7.48 -25.06
CA LYS A 98 -11.41 -6.05 -24.73
C LYS A 98 -12.83 -5.56 -25.08
N PRO A 99 -13.55 -4.94 -24.13
CA PRO A 99 -14.83 -4.35 -24.43
C PRO A 99 -14.73 -3.27 -25.50
N ILE A 100 -15.73 -3.21 -26.37
CA ILE A 100 -15.76 -2.20 -27.43
C ILE A 100 -16.23 -0.83 -26.93
N ASP A 101 -16.98 -0.80 -25.83
CA ASP A 101 -17.46 0.41 -25.16
C ASP A 101 -17.78 0.17 -23.67
N LEU A 102 -18.23 1.23 -22.98
CA LEU A 102 -18.60 1.19 -21.56
C LEU A 102 -19.87 0.37 -21.28
N LEU A 103 -20.75 0.21 -22.27
CA LEU A 103 -21.97 -0.59 -22.10
C LEU A 103 -21.59 -2.07 -22.10
N ASP A 104 -20.78 -2.50 -23.06
CA ASP A 104 -20.23 -3.86 -23.12
C ASP A 104 -19.41 -4.19 -21.87
N ALA A 105 -18.59 -3.26 -21.38
CA ALA A 105 -17.79 -3.44 -20.17
C ALA A 105 -18.63 -3.72 -18.91
N LYS A 106 -19.87 -3.23 -18.82
CA LYS A 106 -20.76 -3.48 -17.67
C LYS A 106 -21.43 -4.85 -17.70
N HIS A 107 -21.39 -5.53 -18.85
CA HIS A 107 -22.04 -6.82 -19.07
C HIS A 107 -21.07 -8.02 -19.03
N LYS A 108 -19.77 -7.76 -18.82
CA LYS A 108 -18.74 -8.77 -18.55
C LYS A 108 -18.44 -8.84 -17.06
#